data_AF-A0A949M003-F1
#
_entry.id   AF-A0A949M003-F1
#
_cell.length_a   1.000
_cell.length_b   1.000
_cell.length_c   1.000
_cell.angle_alpha   90.00
_cell.angle_beta   90.00
_cell.angle_gamma   90.00
#
_symmetry.space_group_name_H-M   'P 1'
#
loop_
_entity.id
_entity.type
_entity.pdbx_description
1 polymer ?
#
loop_
_entity_poly.entity_id
_entity_poly.type
_entity_poly.pdbx_seq_one_letter_code
_entity_poly.pdbx_strand_id
1 'polypeptide(L)'
;MALVSTMSFEPVGASATNTRLDRAGTTVLSGGSWLGGAGVDVKSNGPDARDRGLGNNYVTTPQGARVMSGLMWQCVELINRLYLTKGWISSKWYTAASGAASSMYDTTPSNLSKQRNGEITYLNPGDVVVLSGATYGHVAVVNAVNGSSVQTVNQNTQSVIVNATLGGGRLSWPWSGYAVVGVIHRPSTQPPPPPPPPPPPSGYATTVRYALNNRTAPSTSAQVLRVLPVGTQITISCQTYGSPWGSTPYPTNRTWDRLADGTYVHDMGTNTPGGVNVALPDGGYAYYTPGIPRC
;
A
#
# COMPACT_ATOMS: atom_id res chain seq x y z
N MET A 1 -37.88 -0.26 -21.24
CA MET A 1 -36.49 0.24 -21.34
C MET A 1 -36.35 1.38 -20.37
N ALA A 2 -35.76 1.14 -19.20
CA ALA A 2 -35.47 2.19 -18.23
C ALA A 2 -34.16 2.88 -18.68
N LEU A 3 -34.26 4.19 -18.95
CA LEU A 3 -33.12 5.05 -19.21
C LEU A 3 -32.24 5.08 -17.95
N VAL A 4 -31.07 4.45 -18.03
CA VAL A 4 -30.01 4.63 -17.04
C VAL A 4 -29.50 6.05 -17.24
N SER A 5 -29.97 6.96 -16.39
CA SER A 5 -29.42 8.32 -16.30
C SER A 5 -28.02 8.21 -15.71
N THR A 6 -27.02 8.21 -16.58
CA THR A 6 -25.62 8.42 -16.19
C THR A 6 -25.52 9.84 -15.64
N MET A 7 -25.57 9.99 -14.32
CA MET A 7 -25.06 11.20 -13.67
C MET A 7 -23.56 11.25 -13.91
N SER A 8 -23.17 11.97 -14.95
CA SER A 8 -21.81 12.46 -15.12
C SER A 8 -21.54 13.46 -13.99
N PHE A 9 -20.73 13.06 -13.02
CA PHE A 9 -20.11 14.02 -12.11
C PHE A 9 -19.12 14.84 -12.93
N GLU A 10 -19.54 16.05 -13.30
CA GLU A 10 -18.62 17.08 -13.78
C GLU A 10 -17.52 17.25 -12.72
N PRO A 11 -16.22 17.15 -13.07
CA PRO A 11 -15.18 17.54 -12.13
C PRO A 11 -15.39 19.02 -11.84
N VAL A 12 -15.69 19.36 -10.58
CA VAL A 12 -15.79 20.76 -10.15
C VAL A 12 -14.41 21.40 -10.33
N GLY A 13 -14.22 21.98 -11.50
CA GLY A 13 -13.15 22.91 -11.82
C GLY A 13 -13.46 24.22 -11.11
N ALA A 14 -12.86 24.41 -9.95
CA ALA A 14 -12.71 25.75 -9.39
C ALA A 14 -11.30 25.85 -8.85
N SER A 15 -10.40 26.44 -9.65
CA SER A 15 -9.13 26.95 -9.12
C SER A 15 -9.45 27.91 -7.98
N ALA A 16 -9.32 27.46 -6.73
CA ALA A 16 -9.33 28.35 -5.59
C ALA A 16 -7.93 28.96 -5.45
N THR A 17 -7.85 30.28 -5.63
CA THR A 17 -6.62 31.03 -5.44
C THR A 17 -6.75 31.82 -4.16
N ASN A 18 -5.84 31.62 -3.23
CA ASN A 18 -5.65 32.51 -2.09
C ASN A 18 -4.77 33.67 -2.56
N THR A 19 -5.33 34.86 -2.59
CA THR A 19 -4.63 36.06 -3.09
C THR A 19 -3.46 36.48 -2.21
N ARG A 20 -3.36 35.94 -0.98
CA ARG A 20 -2.52 36.47 0.11
C ARG A 20 -2.80 37.95 0.38
N LEU A 21 -3.95 38.47 -0.03
CA LEU A 21 -4.45 39.78 0.37
C LEU A 21 -5.69 39.64 1.25
N ASP A 22 -6.34 38.47 1.19
CA ASP A 22 -7.47 38.12 2.03
C ASP A 22 -7.08 38.10 3.51
N ARG A 23 -7.89 38.75 4.35
CA ARG A 23 -7.74 38.70 5.81
C ARG A 23 -7.59 37.25 6.30
N ALA A 24 -6.71 37.03 7.26
CA ALA A 24 -6.57 35.72 7.89
C ALA A 24 -7.91 35.23 8.45
N GLY A 25 -8.23 33.96 8.22
CA GLY A 25 -9.50 33.34 8.62
C GLY A 25 -10.64 33.44 7.60
N THR A 26 -10.49 34.23 6.53
CA THR A 26 -11.43 34.25 5.42
C THR A 26 -11.50 32.86 4.76
N THR A 27 -12.70 32.34 4.51
CA THR A 27 -12.86 31.07 3.76
C THR A 27 -12.46 31.30 2.31
N VAL A 28 -11.43 30.58 1.85
CA VAL A 28 -10.96 30.60 0.45
C VAL A 28 -11.46 29.40 -0.34
N LEU A 29 -11.88 28.33 0.34
CA LEU A 29 -12.59 27.19 -0.24
C LEU A 29 -13.55 26.62 0.81
N SER A 30 -14.83 26.50 0.46
CA SER A 30 -15.87 25.97 1.36
C SER A 30 -15.67 24.48 1.60
N GLY A 31 -15.84 23.99 2.83
CA GLY A 31 -15.72 22.56 3.14
C GLY A 31 -16.66 21.67 2.32
N GLY A 32 -17.86 22.18 2.01
CA GLY A 32 -18.84 21.47 1.20
C GLY A 32 -18.51 21.40 -0.30
N SER A 33 -17.49 22.11 -0.79
CA SER A 33 -17.14 22.11 -2.22
C SER A 33 -15.98 21.19 -2.58
N TRP A 34 -15.39 20.47 -1.62
CA TRP A 34 -14.30 19.53 -1.87
C TRP A 34 -14.46 18.27 -1.03
N LEU A 35 -13.64 17.27 -1.34
CA LEU A 35 -13.67 15.93 -0.75
C LEU A 35 -15.05 15.28 -0.86
N GLY A 36 -15.70 15.41 -2.03
CA GLY A 36 -17.06 14.91 -2.27
C GLY A 36 -18.12 15.55 -1.36
N GLY A 37 -17.90 16.78 -0.90
CA GLY A 37 -18.79 17.50 0.02
C GLY A 37 -18.51 17.24 1.50
N ALA A 38 -17.45 16.48 1.82
CA ALA A 38 -17.09 16.12 3.18
C ALA A 38 -15.82 16.82 3.69
N GLY A 39 -15.37 17.87 3.01
CA GLY A 39 -14.21 18.66 3.39
C GLY A 39 -14.47 19.58 4.59
N VAL A 40 -13.42 20.30 4.99
CA VAL A 40 -13.48 21.40 5.97
C VAL A 40 -13.10 22.70 5.28
N ASP A 41 -13.60 23.84 5.75
CA ASP A 41 -13.24 25.13 5.15
C ASP A 41 -11.73 25.34 5.11
N VAL A 42 -11.20 25.64 3.93
CA VAL A 42 -9.84 26.17 3.78
C VAL A 42 -9.89 27.65 4.09
N LYS A 43 -9.03 28.11 5.00
CA LYS A 43 -8.97 29.49 5.44
C LYS A 43 -7.71 30.18 4.91
N SER A 44 -7.83 31.46 4.60
CA SER A 44 -6.66 32.30 4.31
C SER A 44 -5.77 32.38 5.55
N ASN A 45 -4.46 32.23 5.35
CA ASN A 45 -3.46 32.48 6.40
C ASN A 45 -2.98 33.95 6.42
N GLY A 46 -3.72 34.85 5.76
CA GLY A 46 -3.37 36.26 5.70
C GLY A 46 -2.24 36.61 4.73
N PRO A 47 -1.92 37.92 4.61
CA PRO A 47 -0.84 38.43 3.78
C PRO A 47 0.54 38.05 4.28
N ASP A 48 0.73 38.05 5.60
CA ASP A 48 1.95 37.58 6.22
C ASP A 48 1.82 36.10 6.58
N ALA A 49 2.42 35.23 5.77
CA ALA A 49 2.50 33.78 6.02
C ALA A 49 3.17 33.41 7.37
N ARG A 50 3.71 34.42 8.09
CA ARG A 50 4.33 34.36 9.40
C ARG A 50 3.41 34.73 10.55
N ASP A 51 2.12 34.98 10.32
CA ASP A 51 1.14 35.34 11.35
C ASP A 51 0.91 34.18 12.36
N ARG A 52 1.90 33.98 13.24
CA ARG A 52 1.88 33.09 14.40
C ARG A 52 0.98 33.64 15.51
N GLY A 53 0.41 34.84 15.34
CA GLY A 53 -0.41 35.55 16.31
C GLY A 53 -1.91 35.26 16.25
N LEU A 54 -2.38 34.44 15.30
CA LEU A 54 -3.81 34.12 15.14
C LEU A 54 -4.34 33.15 16.21
N GLY A 55 -3.44 32.57 17.01
CA GLY A 55 -3.79 31.65 18.07
C GLY A 55 -4.06 30.22 17.61
N ASN A 56 -4.64 29.44 18.51
CA ASN A 56 -4.93 28.02 18.29
C ASN A 56 -6.35 27.83 17.77
N ASN A 57 -6.51 26.96 16.77
CA ASN A 57 -7.81 26.44 16.39
C ASN A 57 -8.17 25.19 17.18
N TYR A 58 -9.46 25.02 17.46
CA TYR A 58 -10.02 23.87 18.15
C TYR A 58 -11.20 23.33 17.36
N VAL A 59 -11.34 22.00 17.37
CA VAL A 59 -12.46 21.29 16.76
C VAL A 59 -13.10 20.36 17.78
N THR A 60 -14.39 20.11 17.63
CA THR A 60 -15.10 19.07 18.37
C THR A 60 -15.06 17.79 17.54
N THR A 61 -14.49 16.71 18.09
CA THR A 61 -14.47 15.41 17.43
C THR A 61 -15.87 14.80 17.39
N PRO A 62 -16.14 13.78 16.54
CA PRO A 62 -17.41 13.06 16.55
C PRO A 62 -17.79 12.46 17.92
N GLN A 63 -16.80 12.19 18.77
CA GLN A 63 -16.98 11.70 20.14
C GLN A 63 -17.22 12.83 21.16
N GLY A 64 -17.35 14.08 20.71
CA GLY A 64 -17.63 15.24 21.56
C GLY A 64 -16.41 15.88 22.23
N ALA A 65 -15.19 15.38 21.99
CA ALA A 65 -13.99 15.93 22.61
C ALA A 65 -13.55 17.23 21.90
N ARG A 66 -13.23 18.28 22.66
CA ARG A 66 -12.65 19.51 22.12
C ARG A 66 -11.13 19.38 22.02
N VAL A 67 -10.59 19.36 20.81
CA VAL A 67 -9.16 19.11 20.53
C VAL A 67 -8.55 20.27 19.74
N MET A 68 -7.33 20.68 20.09
CA MET A 68 -6.58 21.70 19.35
C MET A 68 -6.10 21.13 18.01
N SER A 69 -6.50 21.71 16.87
CA SER A 69 -6.06 21.26 15.55
C SER A 69 -4.72 21.86 15.13
N GLY A 70 -4.36 23.05 15.62
CA GLY A 70 -3.08 23.67 15.30
C GLY A 70 -3.13 25.19 15.40
N LEU A 71 -2.02 25.82 15.04
CA LEU A 71 -1.98 27.26 14.83
C LEU A 71 -2.79 27.61 13.59
N MET A 72 -3.73 28.54 13.75
CA MET A 72 -4.47 29.13 12.63
C MET A 72 -3.50 29.85 11.68
N TRP A 73 -3.58 29.73 10.36
CA TRP A 73 -4.28 28.75 9.51
C TRP A 73 -3.22 27.99 8.69
N GLN A 74 -2.42 27.19 9.39
CA GLN A 74 -1.25 26.52 8.82
C GLN A 74 -1.63 25.27 8.01
N CYS A 75 -0.71 24.77 7.18
CA CYS A 75 -0.92 23.55 6.40
C CYS A 75 -1.17 22.33 7.30
N VAL A 76 -0.39 22.18 8.38
CA VAL A 76 -0.56 21.13 9.40
C VAL A 76 -1.89 21.25 10.14
N GLU A 77 -2.39 22.47 10.33
CA GLU A 77 -3.69 22.72 10.97
C GLU A 77 -4.84 22.21 10.11
N LEU A 78 -4.79 22.39 8.78
CA LEU A 78 -5.81 21.87 7.88
C LEU A 78 -5.93 20.35 7.99
N ILE A 79 -4.80 19.63 7.99
CA ILE A 79 -4.77 18.16 8.11
C ILE A 79 -5.42 17.74 9.43
N ASN A 80 -4.96 18.32 10.54
CA ASN A 80 -5.48 18.01 11.86
C ASN A 80 -6.96 18.32 11.98
N ARG A 81 -7.41 19.50 11.53
CA ARG A 81 -8.82 19.89 11.57
C ARG A 81 -9.68 18.91 10.78
N LEU A 82 -9.29 18.57 9.55
CA LEU A 82 -10.00 17.56 8.76
C LEU A 82 -10.04 16.22 9.51
N TYR A 83 -8.89 15.67 9.90
CA TYR A 83 -8.81 14.32 10.45
C TYR A 83 -9.53 14.19 11.80
N LEU A 84 -9.46 15.21 12.66
CA LEU A 84 -10.21 15.26 13.92
C LEU A 84 -11.72 15.41 13.69
N THR A 85 -12.15 16.27 12.76
CA THR A 85 -13.58 16.41 12.40
C THR A 85 -14.14 15.12 11.80
N LYS A 86 -13.34 14.37 11.04
CA LYS A 86 -13.72 13.06 10.49
C LYS A 86 -13.64 11.92 11.52
N GLY A 87 -13.06 12.15 12.69
CA GLY A 87 -12.78 11.11 13.69
C GLY A 87 -11.73 10.10 13.24
N TRP A 88 -10.91 10.45 12.23
CA TRP A 88 -9.82 9.61 11.73
C TRP A 88 -8.61 9.59 12.66
N ILE A 89 -8.49 10.62 13.49
CA ILE A 89 -7.62 10.67 14.67
C ILE A 89 -8.44 11.24 15.83
N SER A 90 -8.08 10.89 17.06
CA SER A 90 -8.75 11.36 18.28
C SER A 90 -7.98 12.46 19.02
N SER A 91 -6.71 12.68 18.65
CA SER A 91 -5.82 13.67 19.24
C SER A 91 -5.05 14.41 18.15
N LYS A 92 -4.46 15.56 18.51
CA LYS A 92 -3.64 16.33 17.58
C LYS A 92 -2.45 15.51 17.11
N TRP A 93 -2.28 15.43 15.81
CA TRP A 93 -1.07 14.96 15.16
C TRP A 93 0.02 16.03 15.26
N TYR A 94 0.98 15.77 16.14
CA TYR A 94 2.14 16.64 16.37
C TYR A 94 3.21 16.45 15.30
N THR A 95 3.82 17.55 14.88
CA THR A 95 5.10 17.55 14.18
C THR A 95 6.24 17.35 15.18
N ALA A 96 7.44 17.03 14.69
CA ALA A 96 8.66 17.05 15.50
C ALA A 96 8.87 18.43 16.15
N ALA A 97 9.74 18.51 17.16
CA ALA A 97 10.00 19.73 17.93
C ALA A 97 10.36 20.97 17.06
N SER A 98 10.87 20.75 15.84
CA SER A 98 11.16 21.80 14.86
C SER A 98 9.90 22.48 14.27
N GLY A 99 8.71 21.92 14.48
CA GLY A 99 7.46 22.41 13.90
C GLY A 99 7.31 22.14 12.40
N ALA A 100 8.25 21.42 11.79
CA ALA A 100 8.29 21.19 10.34
C ALA A 100 7.12 20.31 9.87
N ALA A 101 6.36 20.77 8.88
CA ALA A 101 5.29 20.00 8.25
C ALA A 101 5.79 18.69 7.63
N SER A 102 7.02 18.69 7.07
CA SER A 102 7.64 17.46 6.53
C SER A 102 7.77 16.34 7.56
N SER A 103 7.92 16.69 8.85
CA SER A 103 8.05 15.70 9.92
C SER A 103 6.77 14.91 10.21
N MET A 104 5.61 15.35 9.69
CA MET A 104 4.38 14.55 9.79
C MET A 104 4.54 13.15 9.20
N TYR A 105 5.41 12.99 8.18
CA TYR A 105 5.72 11.66 7.66
C TYR A 105 6.35 10.74 8.70
N ASP A 106 7.25 11.24 9.55
CA ASP A 106 7.89 10.41 10.57
C ASP A 106 7.01 10.28 11.82
N THR A 107 6.26 11.32 12.18
CA THR A 107 5.35 11.35 13.33
C THR A 107 3.94 10.84 13.02
N THR A 108 3.77 10.05 11.96
CA THR A 108 2.47 9.50 11.56
C THR A 108 1.82 8.73 12.72
N PRO A 109 0.56 9.04 13.08
CA PRO A 109 -0.21 8.28 14.07
C PRO A 109 -0.23 6.79 13.75
N SER A 110 -0.10 5.94 14.78
CA SER A 110 0.02 4.49 14.62
C SER A 110 -1.22 3.83 13.99
N ASN A 111 -2.37 4.50 14.00
CA ASN A 111 -3.59 4.04 13.37
C ASN A 111 -3.69 4.37 11.87
N LEU A 112 -2.67 5.03 11.30
CA LEU A 112 -2.58 5.38 9.88
C LEU A 112 -1.43 4.61 9.22
N SER A 113 -1.59 4.33 7.92
CA SER A 113 -0.53 3.74 7.09
C SER A 113 0.13 4.81 6.21
N LYS A 114 1.37 4.59 5.80
CA LYS A 114 2.14 5.52 4.95
C LYS A 114 2.98 4.80 3.92
N GLN A 115 3.22 5.43 2.79
CA GLN A 115 4.06 4.93 1.69
C GLN A 115 5.06 5.99 1.27
N ARG A 116 6.32 5.59 1.04
CA ARG A 116 7.35 6.51 0.56
C ARG A 116 7.08 6.89 -0.89
N ASN A 117 7.52 8.09 -1.28
CA ASN A 117 7.47 8.46 -2.69
C ASN A 117 8.36 7.52 -3.52
N GLY A 118 7.83 6.99 -4.63
CA GLY A 118 8.46 5.91 -5.40
C GLY A 118 7.88 4.52 -5.08
N GLU A 119 7.20 4.38 -3.94
CA GLU A 119 6.58 3.12 -3.48
C GLU A 119 5.03 3.24 -3.40
N ILE A 120 4.46 4.31 -3.96
CA ILE A 120 3.02 4.60 -3.84
C ILE A 120 2.23 3.60 -4.68
N THR A 121 1.47 2.73 -4.04
CA THR A 121 0.65 1.71 -4.72
C THR A 121 -0.80 2.16 -4.92
N TYR A 122 -1.28 3.10 -4.10
CA TYR A 122 -2.61 3.68 -4.23
C TYR A 122 -2.68 5.08 -3.60
N LEU A 123 -3.70 5.84 -3.98
CA LEU A 123 -4.08 7.12 -3.36
C LEU A 123 -5.59 7.24 -3.33
N ASN A 124 -6.13 7.73 -2.22
CA ASN A 124 -7.56 7.95 -2.07
C ASN A 124 -7.87 9.40 -1.62
N PRO A 125 -9.05 9.94 -1.97
CA PRO A 125 -9.52 11.23 -1.46
C PRO A 125 -9.51 11.32 0.07
N GLY A 126 -8.67 12.17 0.64
CA GLY A 126 -8.48 12.35 2.09
C GLY A 126 -7.09 11.93 2.58
N ASP A 127 -6.30 11.25 1.75
CA ASP A 127 -4.90 10.93 2.06
C ASP A 127 -4.07 12.23 2.13
N VAL A 128 -2.99 12.21 2.93
CA VAL A 128 -2.08 13.34 3.09
C VAL A 128 -0.86 13.15 2.20
N VAL A 129 -0.54 14.15 1.38
CA VAL A 129 0.76 14.24 0.71
C VAL A 129 1.70 15.05 1.60
N VAL A 130 2.89 14.50 1.89
CA VAL A 130 3.92 15.18 2.68
C VAL A 130 5.06 15.62 1.78
N LEU A 131 5.42 16.90 1.87
CA LEU A 131 6.48 17.53 1.10
C LEU A 131 7.61 17.97 2.01
N SER A 132 8.84 17.71 1.58
CA SER A 132 10.06 18.35 2.08
C SER A 132 10.45 19.51 1.17
N GLY A 133 11.45 20.28 1.59
CA GLY A 133 11.86 21.50 0.92
C GLY A 133 11.37 22.76 1.65
N ALA A 134 11.76 23.92 1.11
CA ALA A 134 11.70 25.19 1.83
C ALA A 134 12.26 25.06 3.28
N THR A 135 11.77 25.85 4.23
CA THR A 135 12.23 25.81 5.63
C THR A 135 11.56 24.71 6.46
N TYR A 136 10.28 24.42 6.21
CA TYR A 136 9.46 23.55 7.06
C TYR A 136 8.79 22.40 6.30
N GLY A 137 8.95 22.29 4.98
CA GLY A 137 8.11 21.43 4.14
C GLY A 137 6.67 21.92 4.06
N HIS A 138 5.80 21.07 3.54
CA HIS A 138 4.36 21.35 3.41
C HIS A 138 3.55 20.05 3.42
N VAL A 139 2.26 20.15 3.70
CA VAL A 139 1.32 19.02 3.65
C VAL A 139 0.03 19.41 2.93
N ALA A 140 -0.50 18.50 2.15
CA ALA A 140 -1.70 18.70 1.33
C ALA A 140 -2.66 17.52 1.49
N VAL A 141 -3.96 17.75 1.32
CA VAL A 141 -4.97 16.67 1.30
C VAL A 141 -5.26 16.28 -0.14
N VAL A 142 -5.22 15.00 -0.48
CA VAL A 142 -5.71 14.48 -1.75
C VAL A 142 -7.21 14.72 -1.84
N ASN A 143 -7.64 15.49 -2.83
CA ASN A 143 -9.04 15.77 -3.07
C ASN A 143 -9.68 14.76 -4.02
N ALA A 144 -8.98 14.45 -5.11
CA ALA A 144 -9.44 13.53 -6.15
C ALA A 144 -8.25 12.90 -6.88
N VAL A 145 -8.44 11.68 -7.38
CA VAL A 145 -7.47 10.94 -8.19
C VAL A 145 -8.16 10.53 -9.48
N ASN A 146 -7.69 11.03 -10.62
CA ASN A 146 -8.25 10.79 -11.95
C ASN A 146 -7.14 10.32 -12.89
N GLY A 147 -7.02 9.00 -13.07
CA GLY A 147 -5.89 8.41 -13.77
C GLY A 147 -4.57 8.75 -13.08
N SER A 148 -3.63 9.37 -13.80
CA SER A 148 -2.36 9.86 -13.24
C SER A 148 -2.47 11.23 -12.57
N SER A 149 -3.58 11.96 -12.74
CA SER A 149 -3.77 13.28 -12.15
C SER A 149 -4.27 13.18 -10.70
N VAL A 150 -3.56 13.81 -9.78
CA VAL A 150 -3.90 13.85 -8.35
C VAL A 150 -4.17 15.29 -7.96
N GLN A 151 -5.44 15.63 -7.76
CA GLN A 151 -5.81 16.95 -7.27
C GLN A 151 -5.68 17.00 -5.76
N THR A 152 -5.09 18.06 -5.23
CA THR A 152 -4.86 18.27 -3.80
C THR A 152 -5.41 19.62 -3.34
N VAL A 153 -5.77 19.70 -2.07
CA VAL A 153 -6.22 20.91 -1.38
C VAL A 153 -5.20 21.30 -0.30
N ASN A 154 -4.86 22.59 -0.27
CA ASN A 154 -3.73 23.17 0.44
C ASN A 154 -4.18 24.38 1.26
N GLN A 155 -3.61 24.55 2.45
CA GLN A 155 -3.76 25.77 3.27
C GLN A 155 -2.38 26.38 3.52
N ASN A 156 -2.33 27.69 3.79
CA ASN A 156 -1.10 28.47 3.89
C ASN A 156 -0.27 28.46 2.58
N THR A 157 -0.96 28.52 1.44
CA THR A 157 -0.37 28.60 0.09
C THR A 157 -1.18 29.57 -0.76
N GLN A 158 -0.61 30.08 -1.85
CA GLN A 158 -1.37 30.89 -2.83
C GLN A 158 -2.28 30.00 -3.66
N SER A 159 -1.78 28.86 -4.14
CA SER A 159 -2.58 27.86 -4.83
C SER A 159 -3.24 26.94 -3.81
N VAL A 160 -4.55 27.10 -3.60
CA VAL A 160 -5.34 26.22 -2.71
C VAL A 160 -5.50 24.86 -3.37
N ILE A 161 -5.82 24.84 -4.66
CA ILE A 161 -5.88 23.59 -5.44
C ILE A 161 -4.61 23.41 -6.26
N VAL A 162 -4.00 22.24 -6.15
CA VAL A 162 -2.80 21.85 -6.90
C VAL A 162 -2.95 20.46 -7.48
N ASN A 163 -2.62 20.32 -8.76
CA ASN A 163 -2.57 19.01 -9.42
C ASN A 163 -1.13 18.50 -9.44
N ALA A 164 -0.92 17.32 -8.86
CA ALA A 164 0.30 16.53 -8.94
C ALA A 164 0.10 15.37 -9.93
N THR A 165 1.20 14.73 -10.34
CA THR A 165 1.14 13.60 -11.28
C THR A 165 1.71 12.35 -10.63
N LEU A 166 0.92 11.28 -10.58
CA LEU A 166 1.33 9.96 -10.11
C LEU A 166 1.71 9.07 -11.30
N GLY A 167 2.91 8.50 -11.25
CA GLY A 167 3.36 7.51 -12.24
C GLY A 167 4.48 6.65 -11.67
N GLY A 168 4.42 5.33 -11.90
CA GLY A 168 5.45 4.39 -11.43
C GLY A 168 5.70 4.45 -9.93
N GLY A 169 4.65 4.63 -9.12
CA GLY A 169 4.76 4.78 -7.66
C GLY A 169 5.31 6.12 -7.18
N ARG A 170 5.64 7.03 -8.09
CA ARG A 170 6.19 8.35 -7.78
C ARG A 170 5.15 9.44 -8.02
N LEU A 171 4.88 10.22 -6.99
CA LEU A 171 4.13 11.46 -7.08
C LEU A 171 5.10 12.61 -7.38
N SER A 172 4.84 13.31 -8.48
CA SER A 172 5.61 14.46 -8.94
C SER A 172 4.86 15.75 -8.62
N TRP A 173 5.53 16.67 -7.94
CA TRP A 173 4.95 17.90 -7.43
C TRP A 173 5.32 19.11 -8.29
N PRO A 174 4.39 20.05 -8.57
CA PRO A 174 4.66 21.14 -9.51
C PRO A 174 5.40 22.34 -8.90
N TRP A 175 5.49 22.44 -7.57
CA TRP A 175 6.21 23.57 -6.95
C TRP A 175 7.72 23.35 -6.94
N SER A 176 8.44 24.34 -7.48
CA SER A 176 9.90 24.37 -7.41
C SER A 176 10.39 24.40 -5.96
N GLY A 177 11.46 23.67 -5.68
CA GLY A 177 12.07 23.61 -4.33
C GLY A 177 11.35 22.69 -3.34
N TYR A 178 10.31 21.96 -3.76
CA TYR A 178 9.63 20.94 -2.97
C TYR A 178 9.85 19.55 -3.54
N ALA A 179 9.96 18.56 -2.65
CA ALA A 179 10.01 17.15 -3.03
C ALA A 179 8.97 16.37 -2.21
N VAL A 180 8.26 15.43 -2.84
CA VAL A 180 7.33 14.55 -2.12
C VAL A 180 8.15 13.56 -1.30
N VAL A 181 7.95 13.56 0.02
CA VAL A 181 8.51 12.58 0.96
C VAL A 181 7.76 11.26 0.83
N GLY A 182 6.43 11.35 0.82
CA GLY A 182 5.53 10.22 0.74
C GLY A 182 4.09 10.63 0.98
N VAL A 183 3.24 9.62 1.12
CA VAL A 183 1.80 9.78 1.34
C VAL A 183 1.39 9.03 2.60
N ILE A 184 0.37 9.54 3.27
CA ILE A 184 -0.19 8.95 4.48
C ILE A 184 -1.67 8.74 4.23
N HIS A 185 -2.11 7.51 4.38
CA HIS A 185 -3.47 7.13 4.08
C HIS A 185 -4.36 7.43 5.27
N ARG A 186 -5.55 7.98 4.99
CA ARG A 186 -6.59 8.05 6.01
C ARG A 186 -6.92 6.63 6.50
N PRO A 187 -7.51 6.45 7.70
CA PRO A 187 -7.98 5.15 8.15
C PRO A 187 -8.97 4.60 7.12
N SER A 188 -8.71 3.41 6.61
CA SER A 188 -9.66 2.74 5.76
C SER A 188 -10.82 2.26 6.63
N THR A 189 -12.04 2.66 6.31
CA THR A 189 -13.24 1.89 6.70
C THR A 189 -13.36 0.61 5.88
N GLN A 190 -12.60 0.52 4.79
CA GLN A 190 -12.39 -0.69 4.03
C GLN A 190 -11.46 -1.61 4.84
N PRO A 191 -11.78 -2.90 5.02
CA PRO A 191 -10.77 -3.87 5.40
C PRO A 191 -9.54 -3.63 4.50
N PRO A 192 -8.30 -3.85 5.00
CA PRO A 192 -7.15 -3.88 4.10
C PRO A 192 -7.57 -4.71 2.88
N PRO A 193 -7.35 -4.25 1.65
CA PRO A 193 -7.66 -5.07 0.48
C PRO A 193 -7.09 -6.45 0.80
N PRO A 194 -7.88 -7.54 0.59
CA PRO A 194 -7.38 -8.87 0.85
C PRO A 194 -5.98 -8.94 0.23
N PRO A 195 -4.99 -9.49 0.96
CA PRO A 195 -3.63 -9.56 0.42
C PRO A 195 -3.77 -10.01 -1.03
N PRO A 196 -3.11 -9.32 -1.99
CA PRO A 196 -3.19 -9.73 -3.38
C PRO A 196 -3.01 -11.24 -3.37
N PRO A 197 -3.90 -12.01 -4.07
CA PRO A 197 -3.78 -13.46 -4.07
C PRO A 197 -2.30 -13.76 -4.28
N PRO A 198 -1.69 -14.58 -3.39
CA PRO A 198 -0.26 -14.81 -3.44
C PRO A 198 0.10 -15.00 -4.90
N PRO A 199 1.13 -14.28 -5.43
CA PRO A 199 1.48 -14.37 -6.84
C PRO A 199 1.43 -15.85 -7.18
N PRO A 200 0.67 -16.24 -8.23
CA PRO A 200 0.41 -17.65 -8.50
C PRO A 200 1.73 -18.37 -8.30
N PRO A 201 1.80 -19.35 -7.39
CA PRO A 201 3.07 -19.88 -6.99
C PRO A 201 3.84 -20.18 -8.27
N SER A 202 5.05 -19.63 -8.40
CA SER A 202 5.89 -19.97 -9.54
C SER A 202 6.29 -21.42 -9.34
N GLY A 203 5.40 -22.32 -9.74
CA GLY A 203 5.40 -23.70 -9.33
C GLY A 203 4.06 -24.40 -9.53
N TYR A 204 4.12 -25.71 -9.65
CA TYR A 204 2.99 -26.59 -9.90
C TYR A 204 2.30 -26.95 -8.58
N ALA A 205 1.03 -26.57 -8.44
CA ALA A 205 0.24 -26.89 -7.26
C ALA A 205 -0.26 -28.34 -7.33
N THR A 206 -0.02 -29.11 -6.26
CA THR A 206 -0.51 -30.49 -6.13
C THR A 206 -0.75 -30.85 -4.66
N THR A 207 -1.24 -32.05 -4.40
CA THR A 207 -1.44 -32.58 -3.05
C THR A 207 -0.55 -33.78 -2.78
N VAL A 208 -0.23 -33.98 -1.51
CA VAL A 208 0.47 -35.17 -1.02
C VAL A 208 -0.46 -36.38 -1.05
N ARG A 209 -0.04 -37.46 -1.72
CA ARG A 209 -0.78 -38.71 -1.91
C ARG A 209 -0.59 -39.70 -0.75
N TYR A 210 0.61 -39.75 -0.18
CA TYR A 210 0.98 -40.61 0.96
C TYR A 210 1.71 -39.78 2.01
N ALA A 211 1.65 -40.14 3.29
CA ALA A 211 2.45 -39.45 4.31
C ALA A 211 3.94 -39.41 3.89
N LEU A 212 4.50 -38.21 3.76
CA LEU A 212 5.72 -37.99 2.97
C LEU A 212 6.79 -37.26 3.79
N ASN A 213 7.98 -37.84 3.87
CA ASN A 213 9.13 -37.18 4.47
C ASN A 213 9.57 -35.99 3.60
N ASN A 214 9.56 -34.81 4.20
CA ASN A 214 10.12 -33.59 3.63
C ASN A 214 11.56 -33.39 4.12
N ARG A 215 12.48 -33.15 3.18
CA ARG A 215 13.92 -33.31 3.41
C ARG A 215 14.73 -32.10 2.97
N THR A 216 15.97 -32.03 3.44
CA THR A 216 16.91 -30.94 3.11
C THR A 216 17.55 -31.07 1.71
N ALA A 217 17.52 -32.25 1.10
CA ALA A 217 18.09 -32.54 -0.22
C ALA A 217 17.30 -33.66 -0.93
N PRO A 218 17.42 -33.83 -2.26
CA PRO A 218 16.74 -34.88 -3.01
C PRO A 218 17.38 -36.26 -2.77
N SER A 219 17.32 -36.75 -1.54
CA SER A 219 17.89 -38.02 -1.14
C SER A 219 17.11 -38.63 0.03
N THR A 220 16.91 -39.94 -0.01
CA THR A 220 16.32 -40.71 1.09
C THR A 220 17.21 -40.77 2.34
N SER A 221 18.49 -40.42 2.22
CA SER A 221 19.44 -40.28 3.34
C SER A 221 19.53 -38.85 3.88
N ALA A 222 18.92 -37.87 3.23
CA ALA A 222 18.94 -36.48 3.70
C ALA A 222 18.09 -36.29 4.97
N GLN A 223 18.44 -35.31 5.80
CA GLN A 223 17.72 -34.99 7.03
C GLN A 223 16.23 -34.75 6.75
N VAL A 224 15.37 -35.44 7.50
CA VAL A 224 13.92 -35.20 7.49
C VAL A 224 13.65 -33.96 8.35
N LEU A 225 13.08 -32.93 7.73
CA LEU A 225 12.67 -31.70 8.41
C LEU A 225 11.29 -31.86 9.05
N ARG A 226 10.37 -32.52 8.34
CA ARG A 226 9.01 -32.80 8.79
C ARG A 226 8.38 -33.93 7.98
N VAL A 227 7.24 -34.45 8.45
CA VAL A 227 6.38 -35.35 7.69
C VAL A 227 5.15 -34.58 7.24
N LEU A 228 4.85 -34.64 5.93
CA LEU A 228 3.64 -34.05 5.36
C LEU A 228 2.50 -35.08 5.40
N PRO A 229 1.37 -34.78 6.04
CA PRO A 229 0.19 -35.64 6.01
C PRO A 229 -0.40 -35.80 4.59
N VAL A 230 -1.17 -36.87 4.37
CA VAL A 230 -1.97 -37.06 3.16
C VAL A 230 -2.92 -35.87 2.96
N GLY A 231 -3.08 -35.41 1.72
CA GLY A 231 -3.93 -34.27 1.36
C GLY A 231 -3.29 -32.90 1.59
N THR A 232 -2.07 -32.84 2.14
CA THR A 232 -1.35 -31.56 2.28
C THR A 232 -1.15 -30.92 0.92
N GLN A 233 -1.62 -29.67 0.78
CA GLN A 233 -1.38 -28.85 -0.40
C GLN A 233 0.10 -28.43 -0.44
N ILE A 234 0.76 -28.67 -1.56
CA ILE A 234 2.16 -28.30 -1.79
C ILE A 234 2.31 -27.58 -3.12
N THR A 235 3.38 -26.81 -3.24
CA THR A 235 3.79 -26.17 -4.50
C THR A 235 5.17 -26.66 -4.87
N ILE A 236 5.30 -27.23 -6.05
CA ILE A 236 6.56 -27.71 -6.64
C ILE A 236 7.17 -26.58 -7.47
N SER A 237 8.32 -26.06 -7.06
CA SER A 237 9.07 -25.05 -7.81
C SER A 237 9.75 -25.65 -9.05
N CYS A 238 10.35 -26.83 -8.91
CA CYS A 238 10.95 -27.58 -10.00
C CYS A 238 11.09 -29.06 -9.64
N GLN A 239 11.24 -29.92 -10.64
CA GLN A 239 11.58 -31.33 -10.49
C GLN A 239 13.07 -31.56 -10.77
N THR A 240 13.69 -32.41 -9.97
CA THR A 240 15.09 -32.85 -10.11
C THR A 240 15.20 -34.37 -9.93
N TYR A 241 16.39 -34.93 -10.09
CA TYR A 241 16.66 -36.32 -9.79
C TYR A 241 17.50 -36.48 -8.52
N GLY A 242 17.28 -37.57 -7.78
CA GLY A 242 17.84 -37.78 -6.45
C GLY A 242 18.07 -39.23 -6.09
N SER A 243 18.14 -39.61 -4.82
CA SER A 243 18.19 -41.03 -4.44
C SER A 243 16.84 -41.73 -4.75
N PRO A 244 16.83 -43.02 -5.10
CA PRO A 244 15.59 -43.72 -5.42
C PRO A 244 14.63 -43.82 -4.22
N TRP A 245 13.33 -43.88 -4.52
CA TRP A 245 12.30 -44.23 -3.54
C TRP A 245 12.45 -45.71 -3.15
N GLY A 246 13.08 -45.97 -2.00
CA GLY A 246 13.37 -47.33 -1.52
C GLY A 246 12.15 -48.20 -1.14
N SER A 247 10.94 -47.88 -1.60
CA SER A 247 9.71 -48.64 -1.38
C SER A 247 9.10 -49.10 -2.71
N THR A 248 8.69 -50.37 -2.78
CA THR A 248 8.31 -51.08 -4.01
C THR A 248 6.87 -50.78 -4.42
N PRO A 249 6.66 -49.96 -5.47
CA PRO A 249 6.47 -50.51 -6.82
C PRO A 249 7.40 -49.92 -7.91
N TYR A 250 8.24 -48.93 -7.59
CA TYR A 250 9.10 -48.23 -8.56
C TYR A 250 10.50 -47.97 -7.99
N PRO A 251 11.30 -49.04 -7.75
CA PRO A 251 12.54 -48.96 -6.97
C PRO A 251 13.67 -48.16 -7.64
N THR A 252 13.54 -47.87 -8.93
CA THR A 252 14.53 -47.10 -9.72
C THR A 252 14.03 -45.72 -10.12
N ASN A 253 12.83 -45.31 -9.66
CA ASN A 253 12.35 -43.95 -9.84
C ASN A 253 13.12 -43.01 -8.92
N ARG A 254 13.74 -41.99 -9.51
CA ARG A 254 14.60 -41.01 -8.84
C ARG A 254 14.03 -39.60 -8.93
N THR A 255 12.74 -39.44 -9.19
CA THR A 255 12.11 -38.12 -9.36
C THR A 255 11.84 -37.46 -8.01
N TRP A 256 12.36 -36.24 -7.82
CA TRP A 256 12.15 -35.44 -6.63
C TRP A 256 11.57 -34.08 -6.98
N ASP A 257 10.65 -33.62 -6.14
CA ASP A 257 10.09 -32.28 -6.21
C ASP A 257 10.81 -31.38 -5.22
N ARG A 258 11.32 -30.25 -5.73
CA ARG A 258 11.75 -29.13 -4.90
C ARG A 258 10.54 -28.25 -4.62
N LEU A 259 10.18 -28.11 -3.36
CA LEU A 259 9.07 -27.27 -2.93
C LEU A 259 9.46 -25.78 -2.96
N ALA A 260 8.46 -24.90 -2.95
CA ALA A 260 8.65 -23.45 -2.94
C ALA A 260 9.48 -22.93 -1.74
N ASP A 261 9.50 -23.65 -0.62
CA ASP A 261 10.32 -23.33 0.57
C ASP A 261 11.78 -23.85 0.45
N GLY A 262 12.16 -24.41 -0.70
CA GLY A 262 13.49 -24.95 -0.97
C GLY A 262 13.74 -26.36 -0.44
N THR A 263 12.75 -26.97 0.21
CA THR A 263 12.84 -28.35 0.72
C THR A 263 12.44 -29.36 -0.35
N TYR A 264 12.68 -30.66 -0.10
CA TYR A 264 12.52 -31.71 -1.10
C TYR A 264 11.56 -32.80 -0.63
N VAL A 265 10.73 -33.29 -1.55
CA VAL A 265 9.92 -34.49 -1.37
C VAL A 265 10.07 -35.40 -2.57
N HIS A 266 9.86 -36.69 -2.40
CA HIS A 266 9.88 -37.60 -3.55
C HIS A 266 8.56 -37.49 -4.33
N ASP A 267 8.64 -37.40 -5.65
CA ASP A 267 7.51 -37.13 -6.54
C ASP A 267 6.40 -38.20 -6.43
N MET A 268 6.80 -39.47 -6.28
CA MET A 268 5.91 -40.61 -5.98
C MET A 268 4.94 -40.40 -4.80
N GLY A 269 5.30 -39.54 -3.85
CA GLY A 269 4.46 -39.20 -2.70
C GLY A 269 3.43 -38.11 -2.99
N THR A 270 3.38 -37.58 -4.21
CA THR A 270 2.49 -36.48 -4.63
C THR A 270 1.48 -36.95 -5.68
N ASN A 271 0.52 -36.09 -6.01
CA ASN A 271 -0.48 -36.32 -7.06
C ASN A 271 -0.08 -35.68 -8.40
N THR A 272 1.21 -35.48 -8.66
CA THR A 272 1.66 -35.10 -10.01
C THR A 272 1.22 -36.17 -11.03
N PRO A 273 0.79 -35.77 -12.25
CA PRO A 273 0.39 -36.72 -13.30
C PRO A 273 1.52 -37.61 -13.80
N GLY A 274 2.77 -37.34 -13.39
CA GLY A 274 3.97 -37.85 -14.03
C GLY A 274 4.15 -37.33 -15.46
N GLY A 275 5.05 -37.91 -16.25
CA GLY A 275 5.31 -37.45 -17.61
C GLY A 275 6.43 -38.17 -18.37
N VAL A 276 7.41 -37.40 -18.85
CA VAL A 276 8.47 -37.91 -19.72
C VAL A 276 9.48 -38.70 -18.88
N ASN A 277 9.62 -39.99 -19.21
CA ASN A 277 10.67 -40.83 -18.65
C ASN A 277 12.04 -40.45 -19.26
N VAL A 278 12.98 -40.09 -18.41
CA VAL A 278 14.37 -39.77 -18.77
C VAL A 278 15.27 -40.79 -18.09
N ALA A 279 15.95 -41.61 -18.89
CA ALA A 279 16.95 -42.55 -18.40
C ALA A 279 18.16 -41.80 -17.82
N LEU A 280 18.66 -42.28 -16.69
CA LEU A 280 19.84 -41.75 -16.01
C LEU A 280 21.05 -42.66 -16.25
N PRO A 281 22.29 -42.13 -16.20
CA PRO A 281 23.51 -42.89 -16.54
C PRO A 281 23.74 -44.14 -15.69
N ASP A 282 23.16 -44.22 -14.49
CA ASP A 282 23.31 -45.32 -13.55
C ASP A 282 22.18 -46.36 -13.63
N GLY A 283 21.39 -46.35 -14.72
CA GLY A 283 20.31 -47.29 -14.95
C GLY A 283 19.01 -46.97 -14.21
N GLY A 284 18.95 -45.85 -13.48
CA GLY A 284 17.71 -45.29 -12.94
C GLY A 284 16.95 -44.43 -13.95
N TYR A 285 15.82 -43.86 -13.54
CA TYR A 285 15.10 -42.87 -14.34
C TYR A 285 14.47 -41.76 -13.50
N ALA A 286 14.22 -40.62 -14.14
CA ALA A 286 13.37 -39.55 -13.63
C ALA A 286 12.14 -39.37 -14.55
N TYR A 287 10.99 -39.05 -13.97
CA TYR A 287 9.68 -39.00 -14.62
C TYR A 287 9.14 -37.58 -14.54
N TYR A 288 9.54 -36.74 -15.48
CA TYR A 288 9.28 -35.30 -15.41
C TYR A 288 7.89 -34.95 -15.93
N THR A 289 7.09 -34.30 -15.09
CA THR A 289 5.74 -33.83 -15.45
C THR A 289 5.80 -32.63 -16.39
N PRO A 290 5.10 -32.64 -17.54
CA PRO A 290 4.98 -31.49 -18.42
C PRO A 290 4.44 -30.26 -17.67
N GLY A 291 5.10 -29.12 -17.83
CA GLY A 291 4.72 -27.87 -17.17
C GLY A 291 5.37 -27.65 -15.80
N ILE A 292 6.12 -28.62 -15.25
CA ILE A 292 6.99 -28.40 -14.10
C ILE A 292 8.42 -28.11 -14.59
N PRO A 293 9.05 -26.97 -14.20
CA PRO A 293 10.43 -26.69 -14.56
C PRO A 293 11.39 -27.77 -14.06
N ARG A 294 12.50 -27.98 -14.77
CA ARG A 294 13.57 -28.86 -14.32
C ARG A 294 14.64 -28.10 -13.56
N CYS A 295 15.05 -28.67 -12.44
CA CYS A 295 16.31 -28.46 -11.77
C CYS A 295 16.99 -29.85 -11.64
#